data_AF-A0A849FP37-F1
#
_entry.id   AF-A0A849FP37-F1
#
_cell.length_a   1.000
_cell.length_b   1.000
_cell.length_c   1.000
_cell.angle_alpha   90.00
_cell.angle_beta   90.00
_cell.angle_gamma   90.00
#
_symmetry.space_group_name_H-M   'P 1'
#
loop_
_entity.id
_entity.type
_entity.pdbx_description
1 polymer ?
#
loop_
_entity_poly.entity_id
_entity_poly.type
_entity_poly.pdbx_seq_one_letter_code
_entity_poly.pdbx_strand_id
1 'polypeptide(L)'
;MIREQEATDLKREYADLFEIDANLDRLVKKIELLNYVNPLNIEKEKHRFYASKYTENPAFNYPKLKFKPYKLHRLLFTQRLERIKDDKLKKLYQEVIYYYSNMIQCIETIGQSREFHYNSLRMFGTPNDRDVRNARFILHFADEPVSTDMEKIYSAKEAKSYFEDFGKQYDFPLNVKFATHLSAAAMVSNSTQTLLIKKNTKFSKNQLLTLANHEIGVHLVTTFNATEQPLQIFSNGLPNNVETQEGLAVLSEYMSGALTLKRLKELAYRVLASDSLIKGYSFADTFDMIHN
;
A
#
# COMPACT_ATOMS: atom_id res chain seq x y z
N MET A 1 -2.90 -14.21 -23.81
CA MET A 1 -1.75 -15.03 -23.36
C MET A 1 -0.86 -15.31 -24.56
N ILE A 2 0.45 -15.10 -24.41
CA ILE A 2 1.46 -15.46 -25.43
C ILE A 2 1.46 -17.00 -25.54
N ARG A 3 1.60 -17.55 -26.75
CA ARG A 3 1.68 -19.02 -26.94
C ARG A 3 2.98 -19.54 -26.31
N GLU A 4 2.95 -20.74 -25.73
CA GLU A 4 4.08 -21.30 -24.97
C GLU A 4 5.41 -21.35 -25.77
N GLN A 5 5.32 -21.64 -27.07
CA GLN A 5 6.46 -21.62 -27.99
C GLN A 5 7.04 -20.20 -28.16
N GLU A 6 6.18 -19.20 -28.34
CA GLU A 6 6.55 -17.79 -28.51
C GLU A 6 7.19 -17.21 -27.23
N ALA A 7 6.71 -17.63 -26.05
CA ALA A 7 7.33 -17.27 -24.78
C ALA A 7 8.74 -17.88 -24.63
N THR A 8 8.94 -19.09 -25.13
CA THR A 8 10.25 -19.78 -25.11
C THR A 8 11.24 -19.11 -26.05
N ASP A 9 10.79 -18.72 -27.23
CA ASP A 9 11.61 -18.03 -28.23
C ASP A 9 12.04 -16.64 -27.72
N LEU A 10 11.11 -15.88 -27.11
CA LEU A 10 11.41 -14.59 -26.47
C LEU A 10 12.42 -14.74 -25.31
N LYS A 11 12.28 -15.78 -24.47
CA LYS A 11 13.25 -16.04 -23.40
C LYS A 11 14.66 -16.32 -23.94
N ARG A 12 14.76 -16.96 -25.10
CA ARG A 12 16.05 -17.24 -25.75
C ARG A 12 16.65 -15.99 -26.39
N GLU A 13 15.82 -15.19 -27.07
CA GLU A 13 16.24 -13.95 -27.72
C GLU A 13 16.69 -12.88 -26.70
N TYR A 14 15.96 -12.76 -25.60
CA TYR A 14 16.17 -11.76 -24.54
C TYR A 14 16.72 -12.38 -23.24
N ALA A 15 17.58 -13.40 -23.35
CA ALA A 15 18.06 -14.17 -22.18
C ALA A 15 18.66 -13.30 -21.06
N ASP A 16 19.46 -12.30 -21.40
CA ASP A 16 20.05 -11.37 -20.43
C ASP A 16 18.99 -10.57 -19.66
N LEU A 17 17.90 -10.16 -20.32
CA LEU A 17 16.80 -9.43 -19.70
C LEU A 17 16.10 -10.31 -18.67
N PHE A 18 15.76 -11.55 -19.03
CA PHE A 18 15.12 -12.49 -18.12
C PHE A 18 16.03 -12.88 -16.94
N GLU A 19 17.34 -12.98 -17.15
CA GLU A 19 18.30 -13.22 -16.07
C GLU A 19 18.31 -12.06 -15.07
N ILE A 20 18.43 -10.82 -15.57
CA ILE A 20 18.43 -9.60 -14.74
C ILE A 20 17.09 -9.45 -14.00
N ASP A 21 15.98 -9.69 -14.69
CA ASP A 21 14.63 -9.62 -14.14
C ASP A 21 14.43 -10.63 -12.99
N ALA A 22 14.81 -11.89 -13.19
CA ALA A 22 14.75 -12.92 -12.15
C ALA A 22 15.72 -12.61 -10.99
N ASN A 23 16.89 -12.03 -11.27
CA ASN A 23 17.82 -11.59 -10.23
C ASN A 23 17.20 -10.49 -9.37
N LEU A 24 16.60 -9.49 -10.02
CA LEU A 24 15.95 -8.38 -9.35
C LEU A 24 14.78 -8.85 -8.48
N ASP A 25 13.92 -9.72 -9.01
CA ASP A 25 12.83 -10.35 -8.26
C ASP A 25 13.32 -10.99 -6.96
N ARG A 26 14.37 -11.82 -7.04
CA ARG A 26 14.94 -12.48 -5.85
C ARG A 26 15.41 -11.50 -4.78
N LEU A 27 15.86 -10.30 -5.18
CA LEU A 27 16.31 -9.26 -4.25
C LEU A 27 15.14 -8.51 -3.60
N VAL A 28 14.07 -8.24 -4.35
CA VAL A 28 13.02 -7.28 -3.94
C VAL A 28 11.72 -7.93 -3.48
N LYS A 29 11.46 -9.19 -3.83
CA LYS A 29 10.20 -9.91 -3.54
C LYS A 29 9.76 -9.94 -2.07
N LYS A 30 10.71 -9.78 -1.13
CA LYS A 30 10.44 -9.77 0.32
C LYS A 30 10.50 -8.37 0.94
N ILE A 31 10.71 -7.34 0.12
CA ILE A 31 10.79 -5.94 0.55
C ILE A 31 9.40 -5.35 0.41
N GLU A 32 8.69 -5.25 1.53
CA GLU A 32 7.34 -4.68 1.58
C GLU A 32 7.30 -3.67 2.73
N LEU A 33 7.20 -2.38 2.39
CA LEU A 33 7.26 -1.27 3.35
C LEU A 33 6.23 -1.41 4.47
N LEU A 34 5.01 -1.85 4.13
CA LEU A 34 3.92 -2.00 5.09
C LEU A 34 4.25 -2.97 6.24
N ASN A 35 5.13 -3.95 6.02
CA ASN A 35 5.57 -4.87 7.07
C ASN A 35 6.47 -4.21 8.12
N TYR A 36 7.01 -3.02 7.85
CA TYR A 36 7.94 -2.30 8.72
C TYR A 36 7.36 -0.98 9.24
N VAL A 37 6.46 -0.33 8.48
CA VAL A 37 5.88 0.97 8.87
C VAL A 37 4.70 0.85 9.85
N ASN A 38 4.09 -0.33 9.98
CA ASN A 38 3.00 -0.55 10.95
C ASN A 38 3.56 -0.65 12.38
N PRO A 39 3.22 0.27 13.31
CA PRO A 39 3.71 0.20 14.68
C PRO A 39 3.19 -1.02 15.45
N LEU A 40 4.01 -1.51 16.39
CA LEU A 40 3.68 -2.63 17.27
C LEU A 40 2.76 -2.22 18.45
N ASN A 41 2.77 -0.93 18.82
CA ASN A 41 2.09 -0.39 20.00
C ASN A 41 0.95 0.60 19.69
N ILE A 42 0.30 0.52 18.51
CA ILE A 42 -0.75 1.44 18.07
C ILE A 42 -1.82 1.67 19.15
N GLU A 43 -2.43 0.61 19.67
CA GLU A 43 -3.54 0.73 20.64
C GLU A 43 -3.05 1.35 21.97
N LYS A 44 -1.83 1.02 22.41
CA LYS A 44 -1.24 1.58 23.63
C LYS A 44 -1.01 3.10 23.49
N GLU A 45 -0.37 3.53 22.40
CA GLU A 45 -0.11 4.95 22.19
C GLU A 45 -1.38 5.74 21.93
N LYS A 46 -2.37 5.11 21.28
CA LYS A 46 -3.72 5.68 21.17
C LYS A 46 -4.30 5.97 22.55
N HIS A 47 -4.37 4.98 23.44
CA HIS A 47 -4.88 5.19 24.80
C HIS A 47 -4.12 6.30 25.54
N ARG A 48 -2.80 6.35 25.41
CA ARG A 48 -1.97 7.40 26.00
C ARG A 48 -2.30 8.80 25.45
N PHE A 49 -2.42 8.94 24.14
CA PHE A 49 -2.76 10.20 23.46
C PHE A 49 -4.12 10.76 23.91
N TYR A 50 -5.14 9.90 24.02
CA TYR A 50 -6.44 10.31 24.55
C TYR A 50 -6.38 10.65 26.05
N ALA A 51 -5.64 9.88 26.85
CA ALA A 51 -5.47 10.14 28.28
C ALA A 51 -4.73 11.45 28.57
N SER A 52 -3.78 11.84 27.71
CA SER A 52 -3.07 13.12 27.79
C SER A 52 -3.89 14.30 27.27
N LYS A 53 -5.16 14.09 26.90
CA LYS A 53 -6.02 15.10 26.27
C LYS A 53 -5.36 15.72 25.02
N TYR A 54 -4.78 14.87 24.18
CA TYR A 54 -4.20 15.22 22.88
C TYR A 54 -2.90 16.05 22.94
N THR A 55 -2.26 16.15 24.10
CA THR A 55 -1.07 17.01 24.28
C THR A 55 0.26 16.29 24.08
N GLU A 56 0.32 14.97 24.29
CA GLU A 56 1.55 14.18 24.16
C GLU A 56 1.60 13.43 22.83
N ASN A 57 2.61 13.69 21.99
CA ASN A 57 2.79 12.96 20.74
C ASN A 57 3.01 11.43 20.96
N PRO A 58 2.39 10.56 20.15
CA PRO A 58 2.60 9.11 20.20
C PRO A 58 4.07 8.71 20.02
N ALA A 59 4.54 7.75 20.83
CA ALA A 59 5.88 7.18 20.71
C ALA A 59 5.79 5.75 20.13
N PHE A 60 5.86 5.63 18.80
CA PHE A 60 5.69 4.36 18.11
C PHE A 60 6.95 3.48 18.12
N ASN A 61 6.73 2.17 18.33
CA ASN A 61 7.75 1.13 18.22
C ASN A 61 7.52 0.33 16.94
N TYR A 62 8.57 0.10 16.17
CA TYR A 62 8.47 -0.55 14.85
C TYR A 62 9.14 -1.94 14.83
N PRO A 63 8.72 -2.84 13.93
CA PRO A 63 9.37 -4.12 13.69
C PRO A 63 10.86 -3.98 13.34
N LYS A 64 11.69 -4.92 13.81
CA LYS A 64 13.11 -4.97 13.43
C LYS A 64 13.28 -5.39 11.97
N LEU A 65 14.30 -4.84 11.32
CA LEU A 65 14.69 -5.21 9.97
C LEU A 65 15.08 -6.69 9.90
N LYS A 66 14.55 -7.40 8.90
CA LYS A 66 14.83 -8.83 8.65
C LYS A 66 15.87 -9.04 7.53
N PHE A 67 16.50 -7.97 7.06
CA PHE A 67 17.49 -7.99 6.00
C PHE A 67 18.61 -6.98 6.29
N LYS A 68 19.68 -7.03 5.50
CA LYS A 68 20.83 -6.12 5.61
C LYS A 68 20.76 -5.06 4.50
N PRO A 69 20.38 -3.80 4.78
CA PRO A 69 20.16 -2.75 3.77
C PRO A 69 21.36 -2.55 2.85
N TYR A 70 22.54 -2.30 3.42
CA TYR A 70 23.78 -2.10 2.65
C TYR A 70 24.11 -3.27 1.69
N LYS A 71 23.87 -4.51 2.11
CA LYS A 71 24.10 -5.69 1.26
C LYS A 71 23.13 -5.68 0.07
N LEU A 72 21.86 -5.34 0.28
CA LEU A 72 20.87 -5.28 -0.78
C LEU A 72 21.16 -4.14 -1.77
N HIS A 73 21.54 -2.96 -1.29
CA HIS A 73 22.00 -1.87 -2.16
C HIS A 73 23.10 -2.32 -3.09
N ARG A 74 24.15 -2.95 -2.54
CA ARG A 74 25.25 -3.46 -3.36
C ARG A 74 24.75 -4.45 -4.41
N LEU A 75 23.88 -5.39 -4.04
CA LEU A 75 23.36 -6.39 -4.98
C LEU A 75 22.48 -5.78 -6.07
N LEU A 76 21.68 -4.76 -5.75
CA LEU A 76 20.88 -4.00 -6.71
C LEU A 76 21.76 -3.25 -7.70
N PHE A 77 22.81 -2.56 -7.24
CA PHE A 77 23.68 -1.79 -8.12
C PHE A 77 24.70 -2.63 -8.90
N THR A 78 24.86 -3.92 -8.58
CA THR A 78 25.70 -4.84 -9.37
C THR A 78 24.98 -5.51 -10.54
N GLN A 79 23.69 -5.22 -10.75
CA GLN A 79 22.96 -5.76 -11.92
C GLN A 79 23.56 -5.22 -13.22
N ARG A 80 23.88 -6.12 -14.15
CA ARG A 80 24.59 -5.81 -15.42
C ARG A 80 23.63 -5.30 -16.49
N LEU A 81 23.01 -4.14 -16.25
CA LEU A 81 22.02 -3.56 -17.16
C LEU A 81 22.56 -3.27 -18.57
N GLU A 82 23.88 -3.16 -18.72
CA GLU A 82 24.55 -2.95 -20.01
C GLU A 82 24.30 -4.08 -21.00
N ARG A 83 23.93 -5.27 -20.51
CA ARG A 83 23.56 -6.42 -21.35
C ARG A 83 22.18 -6.29 -22.01
N ILE A 84 21.33 -5.39 -21.51
CA ILE A 84 20.04 -5.10 -22.13
C ILE A 84 20.30 -4.25 -23.38
N LYS A 85 19.99 -4.80 -24.56
CA LYS A 85 20.26 -4.16 -25.86
C LYS A 85 19.42 -2.91 -26.09
N ASP A 86 18.15 -2.93 -25.68
CA ASP A 86 17.24 -1.80 -25.83
C ASP A 86 17.45 -0.77 -24.71
N ASP A 87 17.72 0.48 -25.09
CA ASP A 87 18.04 1.54 -24.14
C ASP A 87 16.83 2.00 -23.32
N LYS A 88 15.61 1.86 -23.83
CA LYS A 88 14.39 2.20 -23.06
C LYS A 88 14.15 1.16 -21.96
N LEU A 89 14.30 -0.13 -22.28
CA LEU A 89 14.22 -1.21 -21.30
C LEU A 89 15.34 -1.10 -20.26
N LYS A 90 16.56 -0.81 -20.70
CA LYS A 90 17.69 -0.55 -19.79
C LYS A 90 17.37 0.57 -18.80
N LYS A 91 16.85 1.69 -19.30
CA LYS A 91 16.43 2.83 -18.46
C LYS A 91 15.30 2.44 -17.49
N LEU A 92 14.31 1.68 -17.94
CA LEU A 92 13.22 1.19 -17.10
C LEU A 92 13.74 0.38 -15.89
N TYR A 93 14.62 -0.61 -16.14
CA TYR A 93 15.20 -1.42 -15.07
C TYR A 93 16.11 -0.59 -14.15
N GLN A 94 16.82 0.40 -14.69
CA GLN A 94 17.60 1.35 -13.90
C GLN A 94 16.71 2.15 -12.94
N GLU A 95 15.57 2.67 -13.41
CA GLU A 95 14.59 3.37 -12.59
C GLU A 95 14.01 2.46 -11.49
N VAL A 96 13.74 1.19 -11.80
CA VAL A 96 13.26 0.21 -10.83
C VAL A 96 14.32 -0.07 -9.75
N ILE A 97 15.60 -0.20 -10.12
CA ILE A 97 16.70 -0.35 -9.15
C ILE A 97 16.78 0.88 -8.23
N TYR A 98 16.69 2.09 -8.77
CA TYR A 98 16.70 3.30 -7.97
C TYR A 98 15.48 3.37 -7.03
N TYR A 99 14.30 2.99 -7.51
CA TYR A 99 13.08 2.93 -6.70
C TYR A 99 13.23 1.99 -5.50
N TYR A 100 13.66 0.74 -5.71
CA TYR A 100 13.88 -0.20 -4.59
C TYR A 100 15.02 0.21 -3.67
N SER A 101 16.07 0.83 -4.20
CA SER A 101 17.13 1.41 -3.38
C SER A 101 16.56 2.51 -2.47
N ASN A 102 15.72 3.40 -2.97
CA ASN A 102 15.09 4.44 -2.16
C ASN A 102 14.10 3.83 -1.14
N MET A 103 13.36 2.77 -1.51
CA MET A 103 12.49 2.04 -0.61
C MET A 103 13.26 1.40 0.55
N ILE A 104 14.41 0.79 0.28
CA ILE A 104 15.28 0.21 1.31
C ILE A 104 15.76 1.27 2.29
N GLN A 105 16.20 2.43 1.80
CA GLN A 105 16.60 3.57 2.66
C GLN A 105 15.43 4.07 3.52
N CYS A 106 14.24 4.17 2.92
CA CYS A 106 13.01 4.53 3.63
C CYS A 106 12.72 3.54 4.76
N ILE A 107 12.78 2.23 4.49
CA ILE A 107 12.59 1.18 5.49
C ILE A 107 13.67 1.23 6.59
N GLU A 108 14.93 1.43 6.21
CA GLU A 108 16.06 1.50 7.15
C GLU A 108 15.95 2.65 8.15
N THR A 109 15.31 3.74 7.73
CA THR A 109 15.20 4.96 8.52
C THR A 109 13.90 5.05 9.33
N ILE A 110 13.01 4.05 9.25
CA ILE A 110 11.79 4.00 10.08
C ILE A 110 12.13 4.15 11.57
N GLY A 111 11.45 5.08 12.24
CA GLY A 111 11.71 5.44 13.64
C GLY A 111 12.77 6.54 13.83
N GLN A 112 13.51 6.92 12.78
CA GLN A 112 14.43 8.06 12.77
C GLN A 112 13.74 9.24 12.09
N SER A 113 13.07 10.10 12.87
CA SER A 113 12.06 11.04 12.38
C SER A 113 12.53 11.91 11.20
N ARG A 114 13.76 12.44 11.25
CA ARG A 114 14.27 13.34 10.22
C ARG A 114 14.60 12.59 8.92
N GLU A 115 15.35 11.51 9.03
CA GLU A 115 15.81 10.70 7.92
C GLU A 115 14.64 10.01 7.22
N PHE A 116 13.72 9.43 8.00
CA PHE A 116 12.49 8.84 7.47
C PHE A 116 11.65 9.85 6.71
N HIS A 117 11.50 11.07 7.25
CA HIS A 117 10.72 12.12 6.62
C HIS A 117 11.23 12.42 5.21
N TYR A 118 12.53 12.70 5.03
CA TYR A 118 13.08 12.99 3.71
C TYR A 118 13.06 11.79 2.75
N ASN A 119 13.29 10.57 3.27
CA ASN A 119 13.22 9.37 2.44
C ASN A 119 11.79 9.04 2.00
N SER A 120 10.80 9.27 2.88
CA SER A 120 9.38 9.14 2.56
C SER A 120 8.97 10.15 1.49
N LEU A 121 9.37 11.41 1.64
CA LEU A 121 9.11 12.46 0.64
C LEU A 121 9.69 12.12 -0.73
N ARG A 122 10.92 11.58 -0.77
CA ARG A 122 11.55 11.16 -2.03
C ARG A 122 10.79 10.02 -2.72
N MET A 123 10.14 9.16 -1.95
CA MET A 123 9.42 7.99 -2.46
C MET A 123 7.98 8.29 -2.85
N PHE A 124 7.27 9.06 -2.04
CA PHE A 124 5.82 9.26 -2.14
C PHE A 124 5.41 10.69 -2.51
N GLY A 125 6.36 11.62 -2.53
CA GLY A 125 6.11 13.03 -2.81
C GLY A 125 5.39 13.74 -1.67
N THR A 126 4.75 14.85 -2.02
CA THR A 126 3.94 15.69 -1.13
C THR A 126 2.58 15.93 -1.78
N PRO A 127 1.50 16.11 -1.00
CA PRO A 127 0.29 16.73 -1.52
C PRO A 127 0.62 18.08 -2.17
N ASN A 128 0.02 18.37 -3.31
CA ASN A 128 0.14 19.68 -3.98
C ASN A 128 -1.04 20.61 -3.60
N ASP A 129 -0.96 21.89 -3.99
CA ASP A 129 -2.01 22.87 -3.68
C ASP A 129 -3.39 22.52 -4.24
N ARG A 130 -3.46 21.77 -5.35
CA ARG A 130 -4.73 21.29 -5.90
C ARG A 130 -5.30 20.20 -5.00
N ASP A 131 -4.49 19.26 -4.52
CA ASP A 131 -4.93 18.19 -3.61
C ASP A 131 -5.49 18.78 -2.31
N VAL A 132 -4.78 19.75 -1.73
CA VAL A 132 -5.22 20.44 -0.50
C VAL A 132 -6.53 21.21 -0.74
N ARG A 133 -6.67 21.91 -1.87
CA ARG A 133 -7.93 22.60 -2.21
C ARG A 133 -9.09 21.64 -2.42
N ASN A 134 -8.86 20.53 -3.11
CA ASN A 134 -9.88 19.48 -3.32
C ASN A 134 -10.30 18.85 -1.99
N ALA A 135 -9.34 18.53 -1.12
CA ALA A 135 -9.61 18.00 0.21
C ALA A 135 -10.46 18.97 1.03
N ARG A 136 -10.08 20.26 1.08
CA ARG A 136 -10.89 21.29 1.73
C ARG A 136 -12.28 21.35 1.11
N PHE A 137 -12.40 21.40 -0.21
CA PHE A 137 -13.70 21.45 -0.89
C PHE A 137 -14.64 20.31 -0.48
N ILE A 138 -14.15 19.06 -0.46
CA ILE A 138 -14.91 17.88 -0.01
C ILE A 138 -15.41 18.05 1.44
N LEU A 139 -14.58 18.62 2.32
CA LEU A 139 -14.91 18.81 3.73
C LEU A 139 -15.96 19.92 3.98
N HIS A 140 -16.24 20.80 3.01
CA HIS A 140 -17.29 21.83 3.16
C HIS A 140 -18.72 21.26 3.08
N PHE A 141 -18.89 20.06 2.51
CA PHE A 141 -20.21 19.45 2.40
C PHE A 141 -20.70 18.98 3.76
N ALA A 142 -22.01 19.09 4.02
CA ALA A 142 -22.64 18.51 5.21
C ALA A 142 -22.50 16.98 5.21
N ASP A 143 -22.48 16.38 6.41
CA ASP A 143 -22.44 14.92 6.52
C ASP A 143 -23.72 14.27 5.95
N GLU A 144 -23.56 13.11 5.33
CA GLU A 144 -24.68 12.29 4.90
C GLU A 144 -25.42 11.72 6.11
N PRO A 145 -26.76 11.54 6.02
CA PRO A 145 -27.53 10.89 7.07
C PRO A 145 -27.01 9.47 7.30
N VAL A 146 -27.01 9.04 8.57
CA VAL A 146 -26.52 7.71 8.95
C VAL A 146 -27.44 6.64 8.37
N SER A 147 -26.89 5.83 7.47
CA SER A 147 -27.55 4.65 6.93
C SER A 147 -27.31 3.42 7.80
N THR A 148 -28.28 2.51 7.87
CA THR A 148 -28.15 1.21 8.54
C THR A 148 -26.99 0.39 7.96
N ASP A 149 -26.68 0.57 6.67
CA ASP A 149 -25.55 -0.11 6.01
C ASP A 149 -24.17 0.35 6.55
N MET A 150 -24.13 1.42 7.36
CA MET A 150 -22.94 1.94 8.03
C MET A 150 -22.75 1.38 9.46
N GLU A 151 -23.73 0.64 9.99
CA GLU A 151 -23.63 0.05 11.31
C GLU A 151 -22.66 -1.14 11.33
N LYS A 152 -21.72 -1.13 12.28
CA LYS A 152 -20.69 -2.17 12.40
C LYS A 152 -21.21 -3.37 13.19
N ILE A 153 -22.00 -4.21 12.53
CA ILE A 153 -22.61 -5.40 13.13
C ILE A 153 -21.87 -6.71 12.80
N TYR A 154 -21.15 -6.77 11.68
CA TYR A 154 -20.50 -8.00 11.23
C TYR A 154 -19.17 -8.22 11.95
N SER A 155 -18.95 -9.41 12.47
CA SER A 155 -17.69 -9.85 13.04
C SER A 155 -16.62 -10.09 11.97
N ALA A 156 -15.35 -10.16 12.38
CA ALA A 156 -14.26 -10.53 11.48
C ALA A 156 -14.44 -11.93 10.83
N LYS A 157 -15.16 -12.86 11.48
CA LYS A 157 -15.46 -14.18 10.91
C LYS A 157 -16.49 -14.10 9.79
N GLU A 158 -17.54 -13.31 9.98
CA GLU A 158 -18.55 -13.06 8.95
C GLU A 158 -17.94 -12.29 7.77
N ALA A 159 -17.09 -11.30 8.06
CA ALA A 159 -16.32 -10.59 7.03
C ALA A 159 -15.46 -11.55 6.21
N LYS A 160 -14.76 -12.50 6.85
CA LYS A 160 -14.00 -13.55 6.15
C LYS A 160 -14.91 -14.34 5.20
N SER A 161 -16.06 -14.82 5.67
CA SER A 161 -17.00 -15.57 4.84
C SER A 161 -17.50 -14.75 3.64
N TYR A 162 -17.77 -13.46 3.84
CA TYR A 162 -18.17 -12.55 2.77
C TYR A 162 -17.07 -12.39 1.72
N PHE A 163 -15.82 -12.18 2.14
CA PHE A 163 -14.69 -12.04 1.22
C PHE A 163 -14.39 -13.33 0.46
N GLU A 164 -14.47 -14.49 1.13
CA GLU A 164 -14.32 -15.79 0.48
C GLU A 164 -15.42 -16.03 -0.57
N ASP A 165 -16.65 -15.59 -0.31
CA ASP A 165 -17.75 -15.69 -1.28
C ASP A 165 -17.56 -14.74 -2.46
N PHE A 166 -17.25 -13.47 -2.20
CA PHE A 166 -16.94 -12.47 -3.22
C PHE A 166 -15.78 -12.92 -4.13
N GLY A 167 -14.75 -13.56 -3.55
CA GLY A 167 -13.59 -14.05 -4.29
C GLY A 167 -13.91 -15.13 -5.32
N LYS A 168 -15.03 -15.87 -5.18
CA LYS A 168 -15.40 -16.97 -6.10
C LYS A 168 -15.68 -16.51 -7.53
N GLN A 169 -15.94 -15.22 -7.74
CA GLN A 169 -16.15 -14.66 -9.07
C GLN A 169 -14.85 -14.53 -9.88
N TYR A 170 -13.69 -14.75 -9.25
CA TYR A 170 -12.38 -14.69 -9.90
C TYR A 170 -11.72 -16.06 -9.97
N ASP A 171 -10.91 -16.26 -11.00
CA ASP A 171 -10.16 -17.50 -11.24
C ASP A 171 -8.76 -17.48 -10.59
N PHE A 172 -8.71 -17.18 -9.29
CA PHE A 172 -7.47 -17.26 -8.51
C PHE A 172 -7.73 -17.72 -7.06
N PRO A 173 -6.74 -18.37 -6.40
CA PRO A 173 -6.92 -18.83 -5.03
C PRO A 173 -6.91 -17.66 -4.05
N LEU A 174 -8.03 -17.42 -3.37
CA LEU A 174 -8.12 -16.41 -2.31
C LEU A 174 -7.68 -17.00 -0.95
N ASN A 175 -6.58 -16.49 -0.39
CA ASN A 175 -6.14 -16.82 0.97
C ASN A 175 -6.54 -15.70 1.94
N VAL A 176 -7.30 -16.03 3.00
CA VAL A 176 -7.73 -15.06 4.01
C VAL A 176 -7.22 -15.44 5.40
N LYS A 177 -6.46 -14.53 6.02
CA LYS A 177 -5.86 -14.72 7.36
C LYS A 177 -6.21 -13.58 8.31
N PHE A 178 -6.17 -13.89 9.61
CA PHE A 178 -6.38 -12.89 10.66
C PHE A 178 -5.06 -12.35 11.21
N ALA A 179 -4.94 -11.04 11.35
CA ALA A 179 -3.78 -10.36 11.90
C ALA A 179 -4.15 -9.43 13.07
N THR A 180 -3.22 -9.22 14.01
CA THR A 180 -3.42 -8.38 15.21
C THR A 180 -2.97 -6.94 14.98
N HIS A 181 -1.81 -6.75 14.35
CA HIS A 181 -1.17 -5.45 14.18
C HIS A 181 -1.44 -4.89 12.79
N LEU A 182 -2.68 -4.49 12.54
CA LEU A 182 -3.09 -3.79 11.32
C LEU A 182 -3.58 -2.37 11.66
N SER A 183 -3.13 -1.41 10.86
CA SER A 183 -3.64 -0.03 10.86
C SER A 183 -5.03 0.06 10.21
N ALA A 184 -5.27 -0.73 9.17
CA ALA A 184 -6.57 -0.87 8.49
C ALA A 184 -7.40 -2.06 9.01
N ALA A 185 -8.68 -2.10 8.65
CA ALA A 185 -9.59 -3.19 9.00
C ALA A 185 -9.32 -4.47 8.18
N ALA A 186 -8.90 -4.30 6.93
CA ALA A 186 -8.33 -5.34 6.08
C ALA A 186 -7.24 -4.73 5.21
N MET A 187 -6.33 -5.57 4.69
CA MET A 187 -5.33 -5.18 3.68
C MET A 187 -4.80 -6.41 2.94
N VAL A 188 -4.35 -6.25 1.70
CA VAL A 188 -3.62 -7.29 0.97
C VAL A 188 -2.13 -7.27 1.32
N SER A 189 -1.55 -8.46 1.48
CA SER A 189 -0.10 -8.65 1.41
C SER A 189 0.26 -9.25 0.05
N ASN A 190 0.92 -8.48 -0.81
CA ASN A 190 1.26 -8.88 -2.18
C ASN A 190 2.25 -10.05 -2.17
N SER A 191 3.23 -10.01 -1.26
CA SER A 191 4.28 -11.04 -1.13
C SER A 191 3.74 -12.42 -0.77
N THR A 192 2.57 -12.48 -0.11
CA THR A 192 1.92 -13.73 0.31
C THR A 192 0.58 -13.98 -0.39
N GLN A 193 0.17 -13.09 -1.30
CA GLN A 193 -1.12 -13.12 -2.01
C GLN A 193 -2.29 -13.39 -1.05
N THR A 194 -2.27 -12.72 0.10
CA THR A 194 -3.18 -13.01 1.21
C THR A 194 -3.93 -11.73 1.61
N LEU A 195 -5.25 -11.85 1.76
CA LEU A 195 -6.07 -10.85 2.42
C LEU A 195 -5.94 -11.01 3.93
N LEU A 196 -5.44 -9.97 4.61
CA LEU A 196 -5.31 -9.90 6.06
C LEU A 196 -6.48 -9.14 6.65
N ILE A 197 -7.20 -9.75 7.61
CA ILE A 197 -8.31 -9.12 8.33
C ILE A 197 -7.88 -8.83 9.77
N LYS A 198 -8.14 -7.61 10.25
CA LYS A 198 -7.82 -7.21 11.63
C LYS A 198 -8.70 -7.99 12.61
N LYS A 199 -8.06 -8.68 13.56
CA LYS A 199 -8.77 -9.36 14.66
C LYS A 199 -9.59 -8.38 15.48
N ASN A 200 -10.68 -8.87 16.06
CA ASN A 200 -11.56 -8.11 16.97
C ASN A 200 -12.13 -6.81 16.38
N THR A 201 -12.15 -6.69 15.05
CA THR A 201 -12.78 -5.56 14.34
C THR A 201 -14.18 -5.95 13.91
N LYS A 202 -15.11 -4.99 13.98
CA LYS A 202 -16.44 -5.10 13.40
C LYS A 202 -16.52 -4.32 12.09
N PHE A 203 -17.32 -4.83 11.17
CA PHE A 203 -17.50 -4.30 9.82
C PHE A 203 -18.95 -3.89 9.63
N SER A 204 -19.19 -2.85 8.84
CA SER A 204 -20.52 -2.54 8.31
C SER A 204 -20.70 -3.16 6.93
N LYS A 205 -21.95 -3.25 6.46
CA LYS A 205 -22.26 -3.78 5.13
C LYS A 205 -21.56 -2.99 4.03
N ASN A 206 -21.59 -1.66 4.11
CA ASN A 206 -20.87 -0.79 3.19
C ASN A 206 -19.34 -1.01 3.25
N GLN A 207 -18.77 -1.19 4.44
CA GLN A 207 -17.34 -1.48 4.57
C GLN A 207 -16.94 -2.82 3.94
N LEU A 208 -17.77 -3.86 4.08
CA LEU A 208 -17.53 -5.15 3.43
C LEU A 208 -17.50 -4.98 1.91
N LEU A 209 -18.50 -4.28 1.34
CA LEU A 209 -18.55 -4.00 -0.10
C LEU A 209 -17.35 -3.16 -0.58
N THR A 210 -17.01 -2.11 0.17
CA THR A 210 -15.86 -1.23 -0.12
C THR A 210 -14.57 -2.04 -0.16
N LEU A 211 -14.28 -2.79 0.90
CA LEU A 211 -13.04 -3.56 1.03
C LEU A 211 -12.97 -4.71 0.02
N ALA A 212 -14.10 -5.35 -0.31
CA ALA A 212 -14.10 -6.41 -1.33
C ALA A 212 -13.72 -5.86 -2.71
N ASN A 213 -14.31 -4.73 -3.12
CA ASN A 213 -13.99 -4.12 -4.42
C ASN A 213 -12.58 -3.50 -4.43
N HIS A 214 -12.12 -2.95 -3.32
CA HIS A 214 -10.79 -2.35 -3.18
C HIS A 214 -9.68 -3.42 -3.10
N GLU A 215 -9.72 -4.26 -2.07
CA GLU A 215 -8.66 -5.22 -1.76
C GLU A 215 -8.68 -6.43 -2.70
N ILE A 216 -9.86 -6.99 -2.98
CA ILE A 216 -9.96 -8.17 -3.85
C ILE A 216 -10.06 -7.73 -5.31
N GLY A 217 -11.01 -6.84 -5.61
CA GLY A 217 -11.34 -6.42 -6.99
C GLY A 217 -10.25 -5.62 -7.69
N VAL A 218 -9.29 -5.03 -6.96
CA VAL A 218 -8.15 -4.31 -7.55
C VAL A 218 -6.83 -4.92 -7.11
N HIS A 219 -6.48 -4.87 -5.82
CA HIS A 219 -5.14 -5.28 -5.38
C HIS A 219 -4.84 -6.76 -5.65
N LEU A 220 -5.73 -7.68 -5.30
CA LEU A 220 -5.52 -9.11 -5.61
C LEU A 220 -5.63 -9.40 -7.10
N VAL A 221 -6.65 -8.88 -7.80
CA VAL A 221 -6.82 -9.09 -9.25
C VAL A 221 -5.56 -8.68 -10.01
N THR A 222 -5.04 -7.47 -9.74
CA THR A 222 -3.84 -6.98 -10.40
C THR A 222 -2.59 -7.73 -9.96
N THR A 223 -2.50 -8.16 -8.70
CA THR A 223 -1.39 -9.00 -8.20
C THR A 223 -1.34 -10.35 -8.95
N PHE A 224 -2.47 -11.06 -9.04
CA PHE A 224 -2.51 -12.34 -9.75
C PHE A 224 -2.26 -12.17 -11.24
N ASN A 225 -2.86 -11.16 -11.88
CA ASN A 225 -2.57 -10.85 -13.28
C ASN A 225 -1.09 -10.53 -13.53
N ALA A 226 -0.43 -9.85 -12.59
CA ALA A 226 0.99 -9.57 -12.67
C ALA A 226 1.85 -10.84 -12.53
N THR A 227 1.41 -11.83 -11.74
CA THR A 227 2.13 -13.12 -11.60
C THR A 227 2.04 -14.01 -12.83
N GLU A 228 1.05 -13.80 -13.69
CA GLU A 228 0.92 -14.49 -14.97
C GLU A 228 1.82 -13.87 -16.06
N GLN A 229 2.43 -12.72 -15.80
CA GLN A 229 3.32 -12.08 -16.76
C GLN A 229 4.69 -12.77 -16.82
N PRO A 230 5.32 -12.85 -18.01
CA PRO A 230 6.60 -13.53 -18.18
C PRO A 230 7.75 -12.84 -17.42
N LEU A 231 7.70 -11.52 -17.28
CA LEU A 231 8.67 -10.73 -16.53
C LEU A 231 8.15 -10.46 -15.11
N GLN A 232 8.99 -10.74 -14.13
CA GLN A 232 8.69 -10.59 -12.71
C GLN A 232 8.66 -9.13 -12.27
N ILE A 233 9.26 -8.20 -13.03
CA ILE A 233 9.19 -6.76 -12.72
C ILE A 233 7.74 -6.26 -12.59
N PHE A 234 6.80 -6.85 -13.32
CA PHE A 234 5.38 -6.50 -13.23
C PHE A 234 4.76 -6.94 -11.90
N SER A 235 5.17 -8.10 -11.37
CA SER A 235 4.75 -8.58 -10.04
C SER A 235 5.39 -7.80 -8.90
N ASN A 236 6.61 -7.32 -9.10
CA ASN A 236 7.34 -6.51 -8.14
C ASN A 236 6.74 -5.09 -8.03
N GLY A 237 6.36 -4.52 -9.18
CA GLY A 237 5.81 -3.18 -9.28
C GLY A 237 6.82 -2.20 -9.91
N LEU A 238 6.29 -1.27 -10.70
CA LEU A 238 7.06 -0.19 -11.31
C LEU A 238 7.06 1.06 -10.42
N PRO A 239 8.03 1.97 -10.60
CA PRO A 239 8.02 3.27 -9.94
C PRO A 239 6.67 3.98 -10.15
N ASN A 240 6.18 4.63 -9.10
CA ASN A 240 4.90 5.38 -9.09
C ASN A 240 3.63 4.52 -9.33
N ASN A 241 3.70 3.19 -9.21
CA ASN A 241 2.52 2.35 -9.36
C ASN A 241 1.49 2.52 -8.23
N VAL A 242 1.92 2.93 -7.03
CA VAL A 242 1.06 3.08 -5.84
C VAL A 242 -0.07 4.08 -6.08
N GLU A 243 0.23 5.25 -6.65
CA GLU A 243 -0.79 6.26 -6.96
C GLU A 243 -1.86 5.72 -7.90
N THR A 244 -1.45 5.02 -8.96
CA THR A 244 -2.36 4.39 -9.92
C THR A 244 -3.19 3.29 -9.26
N GLN A 245 -2.58 2.43 -8.44
CA GLN A 245 -3.25 1.32 -7.75
C GLN A 245 -4.31 1.83 -6.76
N GLU A 246 -3.94 2.78 -5.89
CA GLU A 246 -4.88 3.37 -4.94
C GLU A 246 -5.99 4.17 -5.65
N GLY A 247 -5.65 4.88 -6.74
CA GLY A 247 -6.62 5.59 -7.57
C GLY A 247 -7.64 4.65 -8.23
N LEU A 248 -7.18 3.53 -8.80
CA LEU A 248 -8.05 2.49 -9.36
C LEU A 248 -8.91 1.82 -8.28
N ALA A 249 -8.36 1.62 -7.09
CA ALA A 249 -9.08 1.03 -5.99
C ALA A 249 -10.22 1.95 -5.50
N VAL A 250 -9.97 3.26 -5.34
CA VAL A 250 -11.02 4.24 -5.02
C VAL A 250 -12.04 4.39 -6.16
N LEU A 251 -11.60 4.31 -7.42
CA LEU A 251 -12.50 4.28 -8.57
C LEU A 251 -13.42 3.03 -8.54
N SER A 252 -12.88 1.88 -8.13
CA SER A 252 -13.65 0.64 -7.92
C SER A 252 -14.66 0.77 -6.77
N GLU A 253 -14.27 1.43 -5.66
CA GLU A 253 -15.21 1.81 -4.59
C GLU A 253 -16.38 2.65 -5.15
N TYR A 254 -16.11 3.60 -6.06
CA TYR A 254 -17.13 4.42 -6.69
C TYR A 254 -18.03 3.62 -7.63
N MET A 255 -17.46 2.85 -8.55
CA MET A 255 -18.21 2.10 -9.57
C MET A 255 -19.09 1.00 -8.96
N SER A 256 -18.71 0.48 -7.79
CA SER A 256 -19.51 -0.49 -7.03
C SER A 256 -20.63 0.16 -6.20
N GLY A 257 -20.73 1.49 -6.17
CA GLY A 257 -21.66 2.22 -5.31
C GLY A 257 -21.30 2.18 -3.82
N ALA A 258 -20.07 1.78 -3.48
CA ALA A 258 -19.59 1.66 -2.11
C ALA A 258 -18.99 2.98 -1.57
N LEU A 259 -18.51 3.86 -2.45
CA LEU A 259 -17.90 5.13 -2.08
C LEU A 259 -18.93 6.11 -1.51
N THR A 260 -18.80 6.41 -0.22
CA THR A 260 -19.67 7.37 0.51
C THR A 260 -18.99 8.73 0.68
N LEU A 261 -19.74 9.79 0.99
CA LEU A 261 -19.15 11.08 1.34
C LEU A 261 -18.27 10.95 2.59
N LYS A 262 -18.67 10.13 3.57
CA LYS A 262 -17.85 9.84 4.75
C LYS A 262 -16.47 9.29 4.37
N ARG A 263 -16.41 8.36 3.41
CA ARG A 263 -15.17 7.79 2.89
C ARG A 263 -14.33 8.84 2.16
N LEU A 264 -14.95 9.68 1.32
CA LEU A 264 -14.28 10.80 0.66
C LEU A 264 -13.69 11.80 1.67
N LYS A 265 -14.44 12.13 2.74
CA LYS A 265 -13.95 12.99 3.82
C LYS A 265 -12.77 12.34 4.56
N GLU A 266 -12.78 11.03 4.79
CA GLU A 266 -11.63 10.32 5.37
C GLU A 266 -10.37 10.48 4.50
N LEU A 267 -10.50 10.32 3.19
CA LEU A 267 -9.39 10.54 2.24
C LEU A 267 -8.93 12.00 2.24
N ALA A 268 -9.86 12.96 2.28
CA ALA A 268 -9.55 14.39 2.39
C ALA A 268 -8.77 14.72 3.68
N TYR A 269 -9.16 14.16 4.82
CA TYR A 269 -8.42 14.33 6.07
C TYR A 269 -7.01 13.74 5.99
N ARG A 270 -6.81 12.61 5.30
CA ARG A 270 -5.45 12.05 5.08
C ARG A 270 -4.57 13.00 4.26
N VAL A 271 -5.13 13.64 3.23
CA VAL A 271 -4.41 14.67 2.44
C VAL A 271 -3.99 15.83 3.33
N LEU A 272 -4.91 16.39 4.12
CA LEU A 272 -4.60 17.51 5.02
C LEU A 272 -3.61 17.11 6.12
N ALA A 273 -3.76 15.92 6.70
CA ALA A 273 -2.83 15.42 7.71
C ALA A 273 -1.42 15.26 7.14
N SER A 274 -1.30 14.77 5.91
CA SER A 274 -0.01 14.61 5.24
C SER A 274 0.63 15.97 4.96
N ASP A 275 -0.13 16.93 4.43
CA ASP A 275 0.32 18.32 4.20
C ASP A 275 0.80 18.99 5.49
N SER A 276 0.05 18.83 6.58
CA SER A 276 0.42 19.33 7.92
C SER A 276 1.73 18.72 8.41
N LEU A 277 1.84 17.39 8.45
CA LEU A 277 3.06 16.73 8.92
C LEU A 277 4.29 17.10 8.08
N ILE A 278 4.12 17.29 6.77
CA ILE A 278 5.21 17.67 5.88
C ILE A 278 5.70 19.11 6.14
N LYS A 279 4.81 19.99 6.57
CA LYS A 279 5.14 21.36 6.99
C LYS A 279 5.79 21.45 8.37
N GLY A 280 6.02 20.32 9.03
CA GLY A 280 6.74 20.24 10.31
C GLY A 280 5.84 20.33 11.54
N TYR A 281 4.51 20.28 11.38
CA TYR A 281 3.59 20.21 12.50
C TYR A 281 3.68 18.84 13.19
N SER A 282 3.42 18.82 14.49
CA SER A 282 3.43 17.59 15.26
C SER A 282 2.18 16.74 15.02
N PHE A 283 2.16 15.51 15.56
CA PHE A 283 0.97 14.67 15.51
C PHE A 283 -0.20 15.33 16.24
N ALA A 284 0.05 15.92 17.41
CA ALA A 284 -0.94 16.66 18.19
C ALA A 284 -1.50 17.87 17.41
N ASP A 285 -0.64 18.71 16.83
CA ASP A 285 -1.07 19.86 16.02
C ASP A 285 -1.94 19.42 14.83
N THR A 286 -1.52 18.34 14.17
CA THR A 286 -2.24 17.78 13.02
C THR A 286 -3.59 17.20 13.44
N PHE A 287 -3.65 16.53 14.59
CA PHE A 287 -4.90 16.01 15.14
C PHE A 287 -5.88 17.15 15.46
N ASP A 288 -5.42 18.20 16.15
CA ASP A 288 -6.23 19.38 16.46
C ASP A 288 -6.74 20.05 15.17
N MET A 289 -5.94 20.12 14.12
CA MET A 289 -6.36 20.72 12.84
C MET A 289 -7.52 19.96 12.17
N ILE A 290 -7.58 18.63 12.29
CA ILE A 290 -8.58 17.79 11.59
C ILE A 290 -9.71 17.29 12.47
N HIS A 291 -9.61 17.46 13.79
CA HIS A 291 -10.61 17.01 14.76
C HIS A 291 -11.49 18.15 15.29
N ASN A 292 -11.05 19.40 15.18
CA ASN A 292 -11.83 20.59 15.48
C ASN A 292 -12.66 21.05 14.29
#